data_AF-A0A1V4V888-F1
#
_entry.id   AF-A0A1V4V888-F1
#
_cell.length_a   1.000
_cell.length_b   1.000
_cell.length_c   1.000
_cell.angle_alpha   90.00
_cell.angle_beta   90.00
_cell.angle_gamma   90.00
#
_symmetry.space_group_name_H-M   'P 1'
#
loop_
_entity.id
_entity.type
_entity.pdbx_description
1 polymer ?
#
loop_
_entity_poly.entity_id
_entity_poly.type
_entity_poly.pdbx_seq_one_letter_code
_entity_poly.pdbx_strand_id
1 'polypeptide(L)'
;MVFPQAAGIMFTADPVTSNRKVLSIDAGFGLGEALVSGLVNPDIYKVREGRIVDKKISTKKLAVYASEGGGTEERKIDPGRQNMQTLTDEQILQLEGMGRKIEAYFGRPQDIEWCLNWGHSSDRQGQAPKGGVSPFRSRHSSDPKASLPKEVCPLSSCDTFYIVQSRPITTLFPVPENDGRMRVYISLGHQQMMTDAIKPLGMPSSSC
;
A
#
# COMPACT_ATOMS: atom_id res chain seq x y z
N MET A 1 0.31 -11.42 11.77
CA MET A 1 -0.36 -10.21 11.25
C MET A 1 0.70 -9.12 11.18
N VAL A 2 0.81 -8.40 10.06
CA VAL A 2 1.72 -7.24 9.96
C VAL A 2 1.03 -6.04 10.58
N PHE A 3 1.77 -5.19 11.28
CA PHE A 3 1.27 -3.93 11.85
C PHE A 3 1.83 -2.76 11.04
N PRO A 4 1.32 -2.54 9.82
CA PRO A 4 1.86 -1.53 8.95
C PRO A 4 1.45 -0.15 9.45
N GLN A 5 2.31 0.81 9.15
CA GLN A 5 1.98 2.20 9.38
C GLN A 5 1.52 2.91 8.10
N ALA A 6 1.77 2.31 6.93
CA ALA A 6 1.12 2.67 5.67
C ALA A 6 0.76 1.40 4.88
N ALA A 7 -0.34 1.46 4.15
CA ALA A 7 -0.77 0.39 3.27
C ALA A 7 -1.49 0.97 2.06
N GLY A 8 -1.66 0.14 1.04
CA GLY A 8 -2.27 0.62 -0.18
C GLY A 8 -2.37 -0.40 -1.29
N ILE A 9 -2.71 0.13 -2.45
CA ILE A 9 -2.87 -0.62 -3.70
C ILE A 9 -1.92 -0.01 -4.74
N MET A 10 -1.37 -0.85 -5.60
CA MET A 10 -0.53 -0.45 -6.72
C MET A 10 -1.01 -1.13 -7.99
N PHE A 11 -1.25 -0.33 -9.02
CA PHE A 11 -1.58 -0.80 -10.36
C PHE A 11 -0.39 -0.57 -11.28
N THR A 12 0.13 -1.61 -11.93
CA THR A 12 1.28 -1.48 -12.84
C THR A 12 0.93 -0.83 -14.19
N ALA A 13 -0.35 -0.53 -14.41
CA ALA A 13 -0.88 0.31 -15.47
C ALA A 13 -1.88 1.31 -14.87
N ASP A 14 -1.94 2.54 -15.39
CA ASP A 14 -2.85 3.57 -14.88
C ASP A 14 -4.31 3.12 -15.08
N PRO A 15 -5.08 2.89 -14.01
CA PRO A 15 -6.43 2.35 -14.10
C PRO A 15 -7.43 3.36 -14.68
N VAL A 16 -7.11 4.66 -14.70
CA VAL A 16 -7.97 5.72 -15.24
C VAL A 16 -7.72 5.90 -16.73
N THR A 17 -6.45 5.98 -17.13
CA THR A 17 -6.08 6.29 -18.52
C THR A 17 -5.75 5.07 -19.36
N SER A 18 -5.68 3.88 -18.75
CA SER A 18 -5.19 2.63 -19.36
C SER A 18 -3.72 2.68 -19.81
N ASN A 19 -2.97 3.70 -19.41
CA ASN A 19 -1.60 3.86 -19.82
C ASN A 19 -0.71 2.84 -19.10
N ARG A 20 -0.34 1.77 -19.82
CA ARG A 20 0.52 0.69 -19.30
C ARG A 20 1.94 1.12 -18.95
N LYS A 21 2.37 2.31 -19.40
CA LYS A 21 3.69 2.86 -19.06
C LYS A 21 3.66 3.67 -17.76
N VAL A 22 2.48 3.99 -17.24
CA VAL A 22 2.31 4.74 -15.99
C VAL A 22 1.82 3.76 -14.92
N LEU A 23 2.55 3.66 -13.83
CA LEU A 23 2.18 2.91 -12.63
C LEU A 23 1.48 3.88 -11.66
N SER A 24 0.39 3.43 -11.03
CA SER A 24 -0.37 4.21 -10.05
C SER A 24 -0.28 3.54 -8.68
N ILE A 25 -0.01 4.33 -7.63
CA ILE A 25 0.04 3.87 -6.24
C ILE A 25 -0.94 4.70 -5.44
N ASP A 26 -1.89 4.01 -4.80
CA ASP A 26 -2.79 4.59 -3.81
C ASP A 26 -2.28 4.22 -2.43
N ALA A 27 -2.04 5.21 -1.56
CA ALA A 27 -1.46 5.01 -0.23
C ALA A 27 -2.25 5.73 0.86
N GLY A 28 -2.47 5.04 1.98
CA GLY A 28 -3.02 5.63 3.21
C GLY A 28 -2.26 5.17 4.45
N PHE A 29 -2.54 5.84 5.57
CA PHE A 29 -1.97 5.46 6.86
C PHE A 29 -2.69 4.25 7.47
N GLY A 30 -1.95 3.42 8.20
CA GLY A 30 -2.47 2.24 8.89
C GLY A 30 -2.73 1.05 7.97
N LEU A 31 -3.78 0.29 8.28
CA LEU A 31 -4.19 -0.90 7.56
C LEU A 31 -4.93 -0.57 6.25
N GLY A 32 -4.75 -1.42 5.24
CA GLY A 32 -5.35 -1.25 3.90
C GLY A 32 -6.88 -1.35 3.88
N GLU A 33 -7.49 -1.90 4.94
CA GLU A 33 -8.94 -2.02 5.11
C GLU A 33 -9.67 -0.67 4.93
N ALA A 34 -9.06 0.42 5.39
CA ALA A 34 -9.62 1.77 5.25
C ALA A 34 -9.75 2.21 3.78
N LEU A 35 -8.80 1.81 2.92
CA LEU A 35 -8.85 2.13 1.49
C LEU A 35 -9.91 1.28 0.78
N VAL A 36 -9.94 -0.03 1.07
CA VAL A 36 -10.84 -0.98 0.40
C VAL A 36 -12.31 -0.69 0.71
N SER A 37 -12.59 -0.21 1.93
CA SER A 37 -13.93 0.21 2.35
C SER A 37 -14.39 1.55 1.78
N GLY A 38 -13.51 2.30 1.09
CA GLY A 38 -13.83 3.62 0.53
C GLY A 38 -14.03 4.70 1.61
N LEU A 39 -13.62 4.44 2.85
CA LEU A 39 -13.79 5.36 3.97
C LEU A 39 -12.78 6.51 3.95
N VAL A 40 -11.65 6.34 3.26
CA VAL A 40 -10.55 7.31 3.23
C VAL A 40 -10.13 7.66 1.81
N ASN A 41 -9.74 8.93 1.60
CA ASN A 41 -9.11 9.36 0.36
C ASN A 41 -7.60 9.10 0.45
N PRO A 42 -7.03 8.24 -0.40
CA PRO A 42 -5.60 7.96 -0.37
C PRO A 42 -4.80 9.07 -1.05
N ASP A 43 -3.51 9.13 -0.77
CA ASP A 43 -2.56 9.79 -1.66
C ASP A 43 -2.43 8.96 -2.93
N ILE A 44 -2.35 9.63 -4.08
CA ILE A 44 -2.19 8.99 -5.38
C ILE A 44 -0.86 9.44 -5.98
N TYR A 45 0.02 8.48 -6.27
CA TYR A 45 1.31 8.72 -6.91
C TYR A 45 1.33 8.06 -8.28
N LYS A 46 1.78 8.80 -9.30
CA LYS A 46 2.01 8.24 -10.64
C LYS A 46 3.50 8.20 -10.93
N VAL A 47 3.96 7.04 -11.40
CA VAL A 47 5.38 6.80 -11.71
C VAL A 47 5.51 6.29 -13.13
N ARG A 48 6.47 6.83 -13.87
CA ARG A 48 6.82 6.39 -15.22
C ARG A 48 8.33 6.30 -15.35
N GLU A 49 8.83 5.13 -15.72
CA GLU A 49 10.25 4.91 -16.03
C GLU A 49 11.17 5.40 -14.90
N GLY A 50 10.88 5.01 -13.65
CA GLY A 50 11.66 5.39 -12.47
C GLY A 50 11.56 6.86 -12.06
N ARG A 51 10.57 7.61 -12.57
CA ARG A 51 10.32 9.02 -12.21
C ARG A 51 8.89 9.24 -11.74
N ILE A 52 8.72 9.97 -10.65
CA ILE A 52 7.40 10.41 -10.20
C ILE A 52 6.92 11.52 -11.13
N VAL A 53 5.81 11.28 -11.83
CA VAL A 53 5.24 12.21 -12.81
C VAL A 53 4.05 13.00 -12.26
N ASP A 54 3.40 12.50 -11.20
CA ASP A 54 2.30 13.18 -10.52
C ASP A 54 2.21 12.74 -9.06
N LYS A 55 1.77 13.65 -8.19
CA LYS A 55 1.46 13.39 -6.78
C LYS A 55 0.21 14.16 -6.39
N LYS A 56 -0.81 13.44 -5.93
CA LYS A 56 -2.01 14.00 -5.34
C LYS A 56 -2.05 13.63 -3.87
N ILE A 57 -1.82 14.60 -3.00
CA ILE A 57 -1.91 14.41 -1.55
C ILE A 57 -3.33 14.69 -1.09
N SER A 58 -3.95 13.70 -0.46
CA SER A 58 -5.32 13.79 0.04
C SER A 58 -5.33 14.04 1.55
N THR A 59 -6.36 14.76 2.01
CA THR A 59 -6.62 14.95 3.43
C THR A 59 -7.15 13.64 4.03
N LYS A 60 -6.28 12.94 4.76
CA LYS A 60 -6.57 11.65 5.40
C LYS A 60 -7.08 11.92 6.82
N LYS A 61 -8.40 11.87 7.02
CA LYS A 61 -9.04 12.18 8.31
C LYS A 61 -9.08 11.00 9.28
N LEU A 62 -9.12 9.78 8.74
CA LEU A 62 -9.25 8.53 9.48
C LEU A 62 -8.20 7.52 8.98
N ALA A 63 -7.83 6.58 9.85
CA ALA A 63 -7.05 5.40 9.51
C ALA A 63 -7.47 4.24 10.41
N VAL A 64 -7.37 3.02 9.88
CA VAL A 64 -7.67 1.79 10.62
C VAL A 64 -6.38 1.20 11.16
N TYR A 65 -6.36 0.82 12.43
CA TYR A 65 -5.22 0.22 13.11
C TYR A 65 -5.64 -1.08 13.80
N ALA A 66 -4.70 -2.00 14.01
CA ALA A 66 -4.97 -3.18 14.81
C ALA A 66 -5.10 -2.80 16.30
N SER A 67 -6.07 -3.41 16.98
CA SER A 67 -6.29 -3.23 18.42
C SER A 67 -5.52 -4.27 19.24
N GLU A 68 -5.08 -3.91 20.45
CA GLU A 68 -4.33 -4.81 21.35
C GLU A 68 -5.17 -6.02 21.79
N GLY A 69 -6.50 -5.87 21.86
CA GLY A 69 -7.44 -6.95 22.21
C GLY A 69 -7.82 -7.87 21.06
N GLY A 70 -7.23 -7.68 19.87
CA GLY A 70 -7.67 -8.31 18.63
C GLY A 70 -8.75 -7.49 17.92
N GLY A 71 -8.83 -7.64 16.59
CA GLY A 71 -9.67 -6.82 15.73
C GLY A 71 -8.99 -5.51 15.30
N THR A 72 -9.78 -4.63 14.69
CA THR A 72 -9.33 -3.35 14.14
C THR A 72 -10.14 -2.19 14.73
N GLU A 73 -9.55 -1.01 14.75
CA GLU A 73 -10.20 0.20 15.20
C GLU A 73 -9.89 1.39 14.30
N GLU A 74 -10.91 2.20 14.06
CA GLU A 74 -10.78 3.47 13.36
C GLU A 74 -10.29 4.55 14.31
N ARG A 75 -9.21 5.23 13.93
CA ARG A 75 -8.68 6.38 14.66
C ARG A 75 -8.65 7.61 13.78
N LYS A 76 -9.04 8.76 14.36
CA LYS A 76 -8.85 10.06 13.72
C LYS A 76 -7.36 10.37 13.62
N ILE A 77 -6.94 10.85 12.45
CA ILE A 77 -5.57 11.30 12.22
C ILE A 77 -5.45 12.73 12.76
N ASP A 78 -4.35 12.99 13.47
CA ASP A 78 -4.02 14.32 13.96
C ASP A 78 -4.04 15.37 12.82
N PRO A 79 -4.65 16.56 13.01
CA PRO A 79 -4.75 17.59 11.98
C PRO A 79 -3.44 17.94 11.28
N GLY A 80 -2.30 17.94 11.99
CA GLY A 80 -0.99 18.21 11.42
C GLY A 80 -0.49 17.11 10.47
N ARG A 81 -1.02 15.89 10.61
CA ARG A 81 -0.65 14.73 9.78
C ARG A 81 -1.60 14.48 8.62
N GLN A 82 -2.82 15.03 8.62
CA GLN A 82 -3.83 14.70 7.61
C GLN A 82 -3.41 15.03 6.18
N ASN A 83 -2.60 16.09 6.01
CA ASN A 83 -2.10 16.54 4.71
C ASN A 83 -0.63 16.15 4.47
N MET A 84 -0.06 15.27 5.31
CA MET A 84 1.28 14.74 5.07
C MET A 84 1.24 13.67 3.97
N GLN A 85 2.29 13.65 3.16
CA GLN A 85 2.54 12.59 2.19
C GLN A 85 2.77 11.26 2.94
N THR A 86 2.10 10.20 2.49
CA THR A 86 2.12 8.88 3.15
C THR A 86 3.44 8.13 2.95
N LEU A 87 4.00 8.18 1.75
CA LEU A 87 5.25 7.51 1.38
C LEU A 87 6.31 8.55 1.02
N THR A 88 7.58 8.33 1.34
CA THR A 88 8.66 9.16 0.79
C THR A 88 8.86 8.90 -0.71
N ASP A 89 9.56 9.80 -1.40
CA ASP A 89 9.82 9.65 -2.83
C ASP A 89 10.67 8.40 -3.11
N GLU A 90 11.61 8.09 -2.24
CA GLU A 90 12.44 6.88 -2.31
C GLU A 90 11.57 5.62 -2.13
N GLN A 91 10.63 5.64 -1.19
CA GLN A 91 9.68 4.55 -0.96
C GLN A 91 8.76 4.34 -2.17
N ILE A 92 8.29 5.43 -2.81
CA ILE A 92 7.48 5.37 -4.03
C ILE A 92 8.25 4.69 -5.17
N LEU A 93 9.51 5.09 -5.39
CA LEU A 93 10.34 4.50 -6.44
C LEU A 93 10.75 3.06 -6.13
N GLN A 94 11.00 2.73 -4.87
CA GLN A 94 11.24 1.35 -4.43
C GLN A 94 10.03 0.46 -4.74
N LEU A 95 8.83 0.93 -4.42
CA LEU A 95 7.59 0.19 -4.65
C LEU A 95 7.31 0.03 -6.15
N GLU A 96 7.57 1.05 -6.98
CA GLU A 96 7.50 0.93 -8.44
C GLU A 96 8.43 -0.17 -8.96
N GLY A 97 9.68 -0.20 -8.51
CA GLY A 97 10.64 -1.23 -8.89
C GLY A 97 10.18 -2.64 -8.51
N MET A 98 9.51 -2.80 -7.36
CA MET A 98 8.89 -4.07 -6.96
C MET A 98 7.71 -4.43 -7.88
N GLY A 99 6.81 -3.48 -8.14
CA GLY A 99 5.65 -3.67 -9.01
C GLY A 99 6.03 -4.09 -10.43
N ARG A 100 7.05 -3.44 -11.02
CA ARG A 100 7.57 -3.79 -12.35
C ARG A 100 8.17 -5.20 -12.40
N LYS A 101 8.86 -5.64 -11.35
CA LYS A 101 9.36 -7.03 -11.26
C LYS A 101 8.22 -8.04 -11.22
N ILE A 102 7.16 -7.76 -10.48
CA ILE A 102 5.98 -8.62 -10.38
C ILE A 102 5.23 -8.67 -11.72
N GLU A 103 5.02 -7.54 -12.37
CA GLU A 103 4.44 -7.46 -13.73
C GLU A 103 5.25 -8.26 -14.75
N ALA A 104 6.58 -8.11 -14.73
CA ALA A 104 7.46 -8.87 -15.62
C ALA A 104 7.36 -10.38 -15.39
N TYR A 105 7.24 -10.82 -14.13
CA TYR A 105 7.06 -12.23 -13.79
C TYR A 105 5.74 -12.81 -14.32
N PHE A 106 4.62 -12.08 -14.20
CA PHE A 106 3.31 -12.53 -14.69
C PHE A 106 3.03 -12.24 -16.16
N GLY A 107 3.86 -11.42 -16.82
CA GLY A 107 3.73 -11.04 -18.22
C GLY A 107 2.51 -10.18 -18.55
N ARG A 108 1.84 -9.60 -17.55
CA ARG A 108 0.64 -8.76 -17.72
C ARG A 108 0.49 -7.77 -16.57
N PRO A 109 -0.22 -6.64 -16.76
CA PRO A 109 -0.44 -5.67 -15.70
C PRO A 109 -1.06 -6.26 -14.44
N GLN A 110 -0.60 -5.81 -13.28
CA GLN A 110 -0.99 -6.33 -11.97
C GLN A 110 -1.64 -5.26 -11.09
N ASP A 111 -2.64 -5.69 -10.34
CA ASP A 111 -3.23 -5.04 -9.19
C ASP A 111 -2.63 -5.70 -7.93
N ILE A 112 -1.90 -4.91 -7.16
CA ILE A 112 -1.01 -5.37 -6.09
C ILE A 112 -1.40 -4.67 -4.79
N GLU A 113 -1.72 -5.46 -3.78
CA GLU A 113 -1.90 -4.95 -2.43
C GLU A 113 -0.59 -5.06 -1.66
N TRP A 114 -0.25 -4.00 -0.94
CA TRP A 114 1.02 -3.90 -0.22
C TRP A 114 0.82 -3.22 1.14
N CYS A 115 1.76 -3.48 2.04
CA CYS A 115 1.86 -2.74 3.29
C CYS A 115 3.32 -2.45 3.63
N LEU A 116 3.54 -1.37 4.37
CA LEU A 116 4.84 -0.87 4.75
C LEU A 116 4.97 -0.88 6.27
N ASN A 117 6.00 -1.56 6.74
CA ASN A 117 6.46 -1.47 8.12
C ASN A 117 7.72 -0.61 8.16
N TRP A 118 7.65 0.57 8.76
CA TRP A 118 8.82 1.42 8.99
C TRP A 118 9.77 0.72 9.97
N GLY A 119 11.07 0.73 9.63
CA GLY A 119 12.09 0.26 10.55
C GLY A 119 12.05 1.08 11.84
N HIS A 120 12.41 0.46 12.98
CA HIS A 120 12.52 1.18 14.26
C HIS A 120 13.69 2.17 14.23
N SER A 121 13.55 3.30 13.53
CA SER A 121 14.39 4.48 13.76
C SER A 121 13.69 5.32 14.83
N SER A 122 14.34 5.46 15.98
CA SER A 122 13.91 6.33 17.09
C SER A 122 13.72 7.81 16.69
N ASP A 123 14.13 8.21 15.48
CA ASP A 123 14.15 9.60 15.01
C ASP A 123 13.00 10.00 14.07
N ARG A 124 12.05 9.11 13.74
CA ARG A 124 10.83 9.52 13.01
C ARG A 124 9.71 9.80 14.00
N GLN A 125 9.65 11.04 14.47
CA GLN A 125 8.60 11.56 15.35
C GLN A 125 7.20 11.27 14.80
N GLY A 126 6.42 10.48 15.55
CA GLY A 126 5.01 10.23 15.22
C GLY A 126 4.37 8.97 15.81
N GLN A 127 4.78 8.56 17.02
CA GLN A 127 4.16 7.54 17.89
C GLN A 127 4.41 6.06 17.54
N ALA A 128 5.40 5.48 18.24
CA ALA A 128 5.30 4.08 18.64
C ALA A 128 4.16 3.92 19.67
N PRO A 129 3.44 2.78 19.69
CA PRO A 129 2.60 2.44 20.84
C PRO A 129 3.48 2.37 22.09
N LYS A 130 3.10 3.11 23.14
CA LYS A 130 3.78 3.06 24.44
C LYS A 130 3.47 1.72 25.11
N GLY A 131 4.31 0.72 24.87
CA GLY A 131 4.15 -0.62 25.45
C GLY A 131 5.42 -1.46 25.32
N GLY A 132 6.57 -0.92 25.73
CA GLY A 132 7.83 -1.68 25.77
C GLY A 132 7.89 -2.58 27.00
N VAL A 133 7.79 -3.90 26.81
CA VAL A 133 8.10 -4.88 27.85
C VAL A 133 9.62 -5.04 27.91
N SER A 134 10.21 -4.81 29.08
CA SER A 134 11.63 -5.08 29.36
C SER A 134 11.91 -6.59 29.24
N PRO A 135 13.00 -7.04 28.59
CA PRO A 135 13.31 -8.45 28.54
C PRO A 135 13.73 -8.96 29.92
N PHE A 136 12.98 -9.94 30.38
CA PHE A 136 13.18 -10.69 31.62
C PHE A 136 14.60 -11.29 31.66
N ARG A 137 15.35 -10.96 32.72
CA ARG A 137 16.73 -11.40 32.94
C ARG A 137 16.71 -12.75 33.68
N SER A 138 17.00 -13.87 33.00
CA SER A 138 17.29 -15.14 33.69
C SER A 138 18.80 -15.36 33.82
N ARG A 139 19.16 -15.98 34.95
CA ARG A 139 20.51 -16.09 35.50
C ARG A 139 21.27 -17.28 34.92
N HIS A 140 22.60 -17.14 34.94
CA HIS A 140 23.68 -18.12 34.76
C HIS A 140 23.35 -19.61 34.61
N SER A 141 23.91 -20.24 33.58
CA SER A 141 24.73 -21.44 33.76
C SER A 141 25.92 -21.42 32.79
N SER A 142 27.02 -21.98 33.27
CA SER A 142 28.38 -21.96 32.72
C SER A 142 28.65 -23.15 31.80
N ASP A 143 29.15 -22.92 30.59
CA ASP A 143 30.05 -23.86 29.90
C ASP A 143 30.85 -23.16 28.77
N PRO A 144 32.17 -23.45 28.60
CA PRO A 144 33.03 -22.78 27.64
C PRO A 144 33.33 -23.63 26.38
N LYS A 145 33.63 -22.91 25.28
CA LYS A 145 34.22 -23.36 23.99
C LYS A 145 33.26 -23.85 22.89
N ALA A 146 32.96 -22.93 21.96
CA ALA A 146 33.34 -23.03 20.53
C ALA A 146 32.84 -21.76 19.82
N SER A 147 33.73 -20.77 19.62
CA SER A 147 33.43 -19.54 18.92
C SER A 147 33.51 -19.75 17.41
N LEU A 148 32.37 -20.09 16.80
CA LEU A 148 32.12 -19.78 15.39
C LEU A 148 31.87 -18.26 15.29
N PRO A 149 32.33 -17.57 14.22
CA PRO A 149 32.09 -16.14 14.09
C PRO A 149 30.57 -15.92 14.05
N LYS A 150 30.06 -15.32 15.13
CA LYS A 150 28.74 -14.70 15.11
C LYS A 150 28.85 -13.57 14.11
N GLU A 151 28.37 -13.77 12.89
CA GLU A 151 27.89 -12.65 12.10
C GLU A 151 26.80 -11.99 12.93
N VAL A 152 27.21 -10.96 13.66
CA VAL A 152 26.31 -10.00 14.27
C VAL A 152 25.69 -9.27 13.08
N CYS A 153 24.57 -9.78 12.56
CA CYS A 153 23.72 -9.00 11.68
C CYS A 153 23.34 -7.72 12.47
N PRO A 154 23.81 -6.53 12.06
CA PRO A 154 23.44 -5.33 12.76
C PRO A 154 21.98 -5.03 12.41
N LEU A 155 21.10 -5.13 13.41
CA LEU A 155 19.89 -4.32 13.57
C LEU A 155 19.18 -3.94 12.27
N SER A 156 18.14 -4.69 11.88
CA SER A 156 17.23 -4.38 10.78
C SER A 156 16.44 -3.08 11.06
N SER A 157 17.02 -1.94 10.68
CA SER A 157 16.42 -0.60 10.79
C SER A 157 15.86 -0.09 9.46
N CYS A 158 15.65 -0.97 8.48
CA CYS A 158 15.15 -0.59 7.16
C CYS A 158 13.62 -0.72 7.06
N ASP A 159 13.03 0.25 6.36
CA ASP A 159 11.64 0.22 5.93
C ASP A 159 11.40 -1.02 5.07
N THR A 160 10.41 -1.83 5.45
CA THR A 160 10.14 -3.12 4.81
C THR A 160 8.75 -3.12 4.19
N PHE A 161 8.70 -3.30 2.87
CA PHE A 161 7.47 -3.55 2.14
C PHE A 161 7.11 -5.04 2.16
N TYR A 162 5.83 -5.32 2.37
CA TYR A 162 5.24 -6.64 2.21
C TYR A 162 4.22 -6.58 1.07
N ILE A 163 4.32 -7.51 0.13
CA ILE A 163 3.28 -7.73 -0.88
C ILE A 163 2.31 -8.75 -0.31
N VAL A 164 1.05 -8.35 -0.12
CA VAL A 164 0.03 -9.21 0.50
C VAL A 164 -0.84 -9.92 -0.53
N GLN A 165 -1.00 -9.31 -1.71
CA GLN A 165 -1.71 -9.89 -2.85
C GLN A 165 -1.15 -9.35 -4.17
N SER A 166 -1.17 -10.17 -5.22
CA SER A 166 -1.02 -9.72 -6.61
C SER A 166 -2.02 -10.48 -7.48
N ARG A 167 -2.74 -9.75 -8.32
CA ARG A 167 -3.67 -10.33 -9.31
C ARG A 167 -3.61 -9.57 -10.63
N PRO A 168 -3.94 -10.20 -11.76
CA PRO A 168 -4.03 -9.48 -13.04
C PRO A 168 -5.06 -8.34 -12.97
N ILE A 169 -4.74 -7.17 -13.55
CA ILE A 169 -5.75 -6.14 -13.76
C ILE A 169 -6.68 -6.60 -14.87
N THR A 170 -7.91 -6.96 -14.52
CA THR A 170 -8.93 -7.50 -15.45
C THR A 170 -9.83 -6.41 -16.02
N THR A 171 -9.79 -5.20 -15.47
CA THR A 171 -10.66 -4.07 -15.79
C THR A 171 -9.99 -3.00 -16.65
N LEU A 172 -8.79 -3.26 -17.19
CA LEU A 172 -8.13 -2.28 -18.06
C LEU A 172 -8.91 -2.12 -19.36
N PHE A 173 -9.51 -0.95 -19.48
CA PHE A 173 -9.74 -0.26 -20.73
C PHE A 173 -8.49 -0.40 -21.67
N PRO A 174 -8.66 -0.34 -23.00
CA PRO A 174 -9.29 0.81 -23.62
C PRO A 174 -10.81 0.66 -23.68
N VAL A 175 -11.49 1.79 -23.49
CA VAL A 175 -12.84 1.94 -24.05
C VAL A 175 -12.62 1.73 -25.55
N PRO A 176 -13.30 0.78 -26.20
CA PRO A 176 -13.19 0.68 -27.64
C PRO A 176 -13.52 2.03 -28.27
N GLU A 177 -12.78 2.43 -29.30
CA GLU A 177 -13.06 3.68 -30.01
C GLU A 177 -14.54 3.73 -30.43
N ASN A 178 -15.18 4.87 -30.23
CA ASN A 178 -16.58 5.06 -30.62
C ASN A 178 -16.65 5.17 -32.15
N ASP A 179 -16.76 4.01 -32.80
CA ASP A 179 -16.88 3.83 -34.24
C ASP A 179 -18.34 3.87 -34.73
N GLY A 180 -19.27 4.30 -33.88
CA GLY A 180 -20.71 4.36 -34.18
C GLY A 180 -21.38 2.99 -34.30
N ARG A 181 -20.68 1.89 -34.02
CA ARG A 181 -21.25 0.54 -34.07
C ARG A 181 -21.91 0.18 -32.75
N MET A 182 -22.97 -0.63 -32.81
CA MET A 182 -23.56 -1.18 -31.59
C MET A 182 -22.68 -2.25 -30.96
N ARG A 183 -22.40 -2.08 -29.67
CA ARG A 183 -21.54 -2.96 -28.87
C ARG A 183 -22.26 -3.34 -27.58
N VAL A 184 -22.16 -4.61 -27.21
CA VAL A 184 -22.64 -5.12 -25.91
C VAL A 184 -21.42 -5.32 -25.02
N TYR A 185 -21.42 -4.67 -23.86
CA TYR A 185 -20.40 -4.84 -22.83
C TYR A 185 -20.92 -5.78 -21.75
N ILE A 186 -20.15 -6.81 -21.42
CA ILE A 186 -20.52 -7.80 -20.40
C ILE A 186 -19.55 -7.65 -19.24
N SER A 187 -20.07 -7.29 -18.06
CA SER A 187 -19.30 -7.34 -16.82
C SER A 187 -19.40 -8.73 -16.21
N LEU A 188 -18.26 -9.43 -16.11
CA LEU A 188 -18.17 -10.71 -15.38
C LEU A 188 -17.86 -10.49 -13.89
N GLY A 189 -17.74 -9.25 -13.42
CA GLY A 189 -17.42 -8.90 -12.03
C GLY A 189 -18.47 -9.39 -11.01
N HIS A 190 -19.71 -9.64 -11.45
CA HIS A 190 -20.74 -10.25 -10.61
C HIS A 190 -20.34 -11.63 -10.07
N GLN A 191 -19.49 -12.39 -10.76
CA GLN A 191 -18.97 -13.68 -10.24
C GLN A 191 -18.00 -13.52 -9.08
N GLN A 192 -17.45 -12.31 -8.86
CA GLN A 192 -16.56 -11.97 -7.75
C GLN A 192 -17.29 -11.23 -6.61
N MET A 193 -18.62 -11.34 -6.54
CA MET A 193 -19.47 -10.61 -5.57
C MET A 193 -19.38 -9.09 -5.68
N MET A 194 -18.93 -8.56 -6.83
CA MET A 194 -19.03 -7.14 -7.15
C MET A 194 -20.40 -6.88 -7.79
N THR A 195 -21.40 -6.65 -6.94
CA THR A 195 -22.81 -6.49 -7.34
C THR A 195 -23.15 -5.09 -7.85
N ASP A 196 -22.29 -4.10 -7.62
CA ASP A 196 -22.48 -2.73 -8.08
C ASP A 196 -21.77 -2.46 -9.41
N ALA A 197 -22.31 -1.51 -10.17
CA ALA A 197 -21.66 -1.01 -11.38
C ALA A 197 -20.27 -0.45 -11.03
N ILE A 198 -19.22 -0.98 -11.65
CA ILE A 198 -17.86 -0.47 -11.52
C ILE A 198 -17.86 0.92 -12.15
N LYS A 199 -17.96 1.95 -11.30
CA LYS A 199 -17.67 3.32 -11.69
C LYS A 199 -16.22 3.34 -12.20
N PRO A 200 -15.89 4.13 -13.24
CA PRO A 200 -14.49 4.44 -13.53
C PRO A 200 -13.86 4.90 -12.22
N LEU A 201 -12.87 4.17 -11.71
CA LEU A 201 -12.21 4.41 -10.43
C LEU A 201 -11.59 5.83 -10.47
N GLY A 202 -12.37 6.84 -10.12
CA GLY A 202 -11.98 8.24 -10.23
C GLY A 202 -13.15 9.17 -10.54
N MET A 203 -13.99 9.45 -9.54
CA MET A 203 -14.60 10.77 -9.32
C MET A 203 -15.27 10.79 -7.94
N PRO A 204 -14.83 11.62 -6.98
CA PRO A 204 -15.61 11.90 -5.79
C PRO A 204 -16.89 12.63 -6.21
N SER A 205 -18.04 12.09 -5.82
CA SER A 205 -19.33 12.75 -5.97
C SER A 205 -19.44 13.91 -4.98
N SER A 206 -18.87 15.04 -5.35
CA SER A 206 -19.22 16.36 -4.81
C SER A 206 -18.76 17.45 -5.77
N SER A 207 -19.48 17.60 -6.88
CA SER A 207 -19.56 18.83 -7.68
C SER A 207 -20.81 18.73 -8.57
N CYS A 208 -21.81 19.51 -8.20
CA CYS A 208 -23.09 19.89 -8.85
C CYS A 208 -23.71 18.97 -9.90
#